data_AF-A0A9E5CTX7-F1
#
_entry.id   AF-A0A9E5CTX7-F1
#
_cell.length_a   1.000
_cell.length_b   1.000
_cell.length_c   1.000
_cell.angle_alpha   90.00
_cell.angle_beta   90.00
_cell.angle_gamma   90.00
#
_symmetry.space_group_name_H-M   'P 1'
#
loop_
_entity.id
_entity.type
_entity.pdbx_description
1 polymer ?
#
loop_
_entity_poly.entity_id
_entity_poly.type
_entity_poly.pdbx_seq_one_letter_code
_entity_poly.pdbx_strand_id
1 'polypeptide(L)'
;MENLGDILKRLDATRASSGPVNTPVENSEQDSEGSTYELPAVACDSCRGRGWFTPDVPAGHPEFGAILTCDCQRDRLSEERSARLFRYSNLGQLARFTFDTLNPDGLSDDPDD
;
A
#
# COMPACT_ATOMS: atom_id res chain seq x y z
N MET A 1 11.28 18.83 -30.46
CA MET A 1 10.52 19.08 -29.22
C MET A 1 9.46 17.99 -29.16
N GLU A 2 9.58 17.04 -28.22
CA GLU A 2 8.62 15.94 -28.14
C GLU A 2 7.21 16.50 -27.85
N ASN A 3 6.19 15.92 -28.48
CA ASN A 3 4.81 16.32 -28.29
C ASN A 3 4.28 15.70 -26.98
N LEU A 4 3.59 16.48 -26.15
CA LEU A 4 3.02 16.02 -24.89
C LEU A 4 2.11 14.78 -25.06
N GLY A 5 1.43 14.64 -26.20
CA GLY A 5 0.59 13.47 -26.48
C GLY A 5 1.38 12.16 -26.58
N ASP A 6 2.58 12.18 -27.16
CA ASP A 6 3.42 10.99 -27.29
C ASP A 6 3.97 10.53 -25.94
N ILE A 7 4.26 11.49 -25.05
CA ILE A 7 4.71 11.22 -23.68
C ILE A 7 3.59 10.53 -22.88
N LEU A 8 2.35 11.02 -22.98
CA LEU A 8 1.20 10.42 -22.28
C LEU A 8 0.90 9.01 -22.78
N LYS A 9 0.96 8.78 -24.09
CA LYS A 9 0.71 7.46 -24.70
C LYS A 9 1.71 6.38 -24.25
N ARG A 10 2.98 6.76 -24.02
CA ARG A 10 4.01 5.84 -23.50
C ARG A 10 3.74 5.43 -22.05
N LEU A 11 3.22 6.34 -21.23
CA LEU A 11 2.89 6.08 -19.82
C LEU A 11 1.72 5.10 -19.66
N ASP A 12 0.69 5.22 -20.49
CA ASP A 12 -0.43 4.27 -20.50
C ASP A 12 0.03 2.85 -20.89
N ALA A 13 0.94 2.74 -21.87
CA ALA A 13 1.51 1.46 -22.29
C ALA A 13 2.40 0.81 -21.20
N THR A 14 3.14 1.61 -20.42
CA THR A 14 3.95 1.09 -19.29
C THR A 14 3.09 0.71 -18.08
N ARG A 15 1.94 1.36 -17.91
CA ARG A 15 0.98 1.00 -16.86
C ARG A 15 0.24 -0.31 -17.16
N ALA A 16 0.09 -0.68 -18.43
CA ALA A 16 -0.45 -1.99 -18.84
C ALA A 16 0.52 -3.15 -18.56
N SER A 17 1.85 -2.90 -18.59
CA SER A 17 2.86 -3.91 -18.25
C SER A 17 3.19 -3.98 -16.76
N SER A 18 2.75 -2.99 -15.97
CA SER A 18 2.87 -2.95 -14.51
C SER A 18 1.53 -2.53 -13.87
N GLY A 19 0.45 -3.23 -14.25
CA GLY A 19 -0.89 -3.05 -13.69
C GLY A 19 -1.19 -4.13 -12.63
N PRO A 20 -2.06 -3.85 -11.64
CA PRO A 20 -2.37 -4.81 -10.59
C PRO A 20 -3.05 -6.03 -11.20
N VAL A 21 -2.63 -7.23 -10.77
CA VAL A 21 -3.26 -8.49 -11.17
C VAL A 21 -4.72 -8.46 -10.75
N ASN A 22 -5.60 -8.18 -11.71
CA ASN A 22 -7.02 -8.50 -11.66
C ASN A 22 -7.33 -9.19 -12.99
N THR A 23 -6.99 -10.48 -13.05
CA THR A 23 -7.44 -11.38 -14.11
C THR A 23 -8.88 -11.80 -13.83
N PRO A 24 -9.83 -11.63 -14.77
CA PRO A 24 -11.10 -12.33 -14.72
C PRO A 24 -10.81 -13.82 -14.93
N VAL A 25 -11.16 -14.65 -13.96
CA VAL A 25 -11.09 -16.11 -14.06
C VAL A 25 -12.19 -16.56 -15.02
N GLU A 26 -11.81 -16.95 -16.24
CA GLU A 26 -12.63 -17.78 -17.11
C GLU A 26 -12.32 -19.25 -16.80
N ASN A 27 -13.35 -19.96 -16.35
CA ASN A 27 -13.29 -21.37 -16.00
C ASN A 27 -12.83 -22.21 -17.20
N SER A 28 -11.78 -22.99 -17.01
CA SER A 28 -11.45 -24.14 -17.85
C SER A 28 -11.08 -25.27 -16.91
N GLU A 29 -11.95 -26.26 -16.84
CA GLU A 29 -11.75 -27.50 -16.08
C GLU A 29 -10.50 -28.21 -16.63
N GLN A 30 -9.48 -28.38 -15.79
CA GLN A 30 -8.37 -29.29 -16.06
C GLN A 30 -7.72 -29.70 -14.73
N ASP A 31 -7.84 -30.99 -14.44
CA ASP A 31 -7.31 -31.69 -13.27
C ASP A 31 -5.79 -31.53 -13.14
N SER A 32 -5.31 -31.07 -11.97
CA SER A 32 -3.98 -31.44 -11.47
C SER A 32 -3.89 -31.27 -9.95
N GLU A 33 -3.36 -32.30 -9.31
CA GLU A 33 -3.34 -32.53 -7.88
C GLU A 33 -2.38 -31.56 -7.15
N GLY A 34 -2.81 -31.08 -5.97
CA GLY A 34 -1.92 -30.52 -4.96
C GLY A 34 -1.61 -29.03 -5.07
N SER A 35 -2.63 -28.17 -4.95
CA SER A 35 -2.43 -26.73 -4.70
C SER A 35 -2.99 -26.38 -3.32
N THR A 36 -2.10 -26.00 -2.40
CA THR A 36 -2.49 -25.23 -1.20
C THR A 36 -3.25 -24.02 -1.70
N TYR A 37 -4.56 -24.01 -1.46
CA TYR A 37 -5.46 -22.92 -1.81
C TYR A 37 -4.97 -21.65 -1.11
N GLU A 38 -4.14 -20.87 -1.80
CA GLU A 38 -4.04 -19.43 -1.53
C GLU A 38 -5.43 -18.87 -1.77
N LEU A 39 -6.18 -18.73 -0.67
CA LEU A 39 -7.44 -18.02 -0.65
C LEU A 39 -7.21 -16.68 -1.36
N PRO A 40 -8.01 -16.34 -2.38
CA PRO A 40 -7.83 -15.10 -3.12
C PRO A 40 -7.80 -13.96 -2.09
N ALA A 41 -6.76 -13.14 -2.15
CA ALA A 41 -6.53 -12.05 -1.21
C ALA A 41 -7.85 -11.35 -0.94
N VAL A 42 -8.37 -11.51 0.29
CA VAL A 42 -9.73 -11.11 0.65
C VAL A 42 -9.85 -9.63 0.32
N ALA A 43 -10.64 -9.31 -0.71
CA ALA A 43 -10.82 -7.94 -1.13
C ALA A 43 -11.40 -7.16 0.07
N CYS A 44 -10.80 -6.01 0.40
CA CYS A 44 -11.23 -5.21 1.56
C CYS A 44 -12.75 -4.98 1.53
N ASP A 45 -13.47 -5.37 2.59
CA ASP A 45 -14.94 -5.36 2.61
C ASP A 45 -15.53 -3.96 2.41
N SER A 46 -14.81 -2.92 2.84
CA SER A 46 -15.23 -1.52 2.73
C SER A 46 -15.15 -1.01 1.28
N CYS A 47 -13.96 -1.05 0.66
CA CYS A 47 -13.77 -0.48 -0.68
C CYS A 47 -13.86 -1.50 -1.81
N ARG A 48 -13.97 -2.79 -1.49
CA ARG A 48 -13.93 -3.94 -2.43
C ARG A 48 -12.73 -3.89 -3.35
N GLY A 49 -11.56 -3.57 -2.78
CA GLY A 49 -10.29 -3.46 -3.52
C GLY A 49 -10.10 -2.17 -4.33
N ARG A 50 -11.05 -1.21 -4.30
CA ARG A 50 -10.88 0.08 -5.03
C ARG A 50 -9.95 1.06 -4.34
N GLY A 51 -9.82 1.00 -3.02
CA GLY A 51 -9.03 1.94 -2.23
C GLY A 51 -9.74 3.27 -1.89
N TRP A 52 -10.91 3.52 -2.46
CA TRP A 52 -11.79 4.65 -2.13
C TRP A 52 -13.27 4.21 -2.14
N PHE A 53 -14.10 4.94 -1.42
CA PHE A 53 -15.54 4.72 -1.37
C PHE A 53 -16.29 6.02 -1.08
N THR A 54 -17.57 6.03 -1.37
CA THR A 54 -18.50 7.10 -0.97
C THR A 54 -19.37 6.56 0.16
N PRO A 55 -19.38 7.19 1.35
CA PRO A 55 -20.24 6.78 2.44
C PRO A 55 -21.73 6.84 2.05
N ASP A 56 -22.49 5.83 2.45
CA ASP A 56 -23.95 5.85 2.33
C ASP A 56 -24.53 6.56 3.56
N VAL A 57 -24.66 7.89 3.45
CA VAL A 57 -25.18 8.77 4.51
C VAL A 57 -26.37 9.57 3.98
N PRO A 58 -27.28 10.08 4.84
CA PRO A 58 -28.40 10.89 4.39
C PRO A 58 -28.00 12.26 3.85
N ALA A 59 -28.87 12.86 3.02
CA ALA A 59 -28.71 14.22 2.55
C ALA A 59 -28.66 15.21 3.74
N GLY A 60 -27.65 16.08 3.77
CA GLY A 60 -27.38 16.99 4.87
C GLY A 60 -26.24 16.54 5.81
N HIS A 61 -25.77 15.29 5.70
CA HIS A 61 -24.52 14.87 6.34
C HIS A 61 -23.32 15.53 5.62
N PRO A 62 -22.29 16.00 6.35
CA PRO A 62 -21.13 16.66 5.73
C PRO A 62 -20.38 15.79 4.72
N GLU A 63 -20.46 14.47 4.88
CA GLU A 63 -19.80 13.50 3.98
C GLU A 63 -20.72 13.01 2.86
N PHE A 64 -21.95 13.54 2.74
CA PHE A 64 -22.86 13.17 1.67
C PHE A 64 -22.23 13.47 0.30
N GLY A 65 -22.06 12.43 -0.51
CA GLY A 65 -21.43 12.53 -1.83
C GLY A 65 -19.91 12.74 -1.81
N ALA A 66 -19.26 12.69 -0.64
CA ALA A 66 -17.81 12.77 -0.55
C ALA A 66 -17.14 11.48 -1.04
N ILE A 67 -15.92 11.60 -1.59
CA ILE A 67 -15.08 10.44 -1.92
C ILE A 67 -14.00 10.36 -0.84
N LEU A 68 -14.05 9.30 -0.04
CA LEU A 68 -13.10 9.06 1.05
C LEU A 68 -12.12 7.95 0.66
N THR A 69 -10.89 8.09 1.13
CA THR A 69 -9.87 7.03 1.01
C THR A 69 -10.15 5.94 2.02
N CYS A 70 -10.12 4.69 1.57
CA CYS A 70 -10.29 3.53 2.44
C CYS A 70 -9.09 3.36 3.37
N ASP A 71 -9.33 2.86 4.59
CA ASP A 71 -8.25 2.60 5.56
C ASP A 71 -7.21 1.64 5.01
N CYS A 72 -7.62 0.59 4.28
CA CYS A 72 -6.69 -0.33 3.63
C CYS A 72 -5.72 0.37 2.65
N GLN A 73 -6.16 1.45 2.01
CA GLN A 73 -5.32 2.23 1.11
C GLN A 73 -4.45 3.21 1.89
N ARG A 74 -4.97 3.79 2.98
CA ARG A 74 -4.19 4.67 3.88
C ARG A 74 -3.02 3.92 4.50
N ASP A 75 -3.27 2.72 5.01
CA ASP A 75 -2.25 1.88 5.65
C ASP A 75 -1.15 1.54 4.66
N ARG A 76 -1.53 1.05 3.47
CA ARG A 76 -0.60 0.77 2.38
C ARG A 76 0.24 1.99 2.00
N LEU A 77 -0.38 3.15 1.83
CA LEU A 77 0.34 4.39 1.51
C LEU A 77 1.29 4.80 2.62
N SER A 78 0.92 4.58 3.89
CA SER A 78 1.77 4.88 5.04
C SER A 78 3.01 3.99 5.08
N GLU A 79 2.85 2.69 4.81
CA GLU A 79 3.93 1.71 4.71
C GLU A 79 4.86 2.01 3.52
N GLU A 80 4.29 2.30 2.35
CA GLU A 80 5.07 2.68 1.17
C GLU A 80 5.87 3.96 1.44
N ARG A 81 5.27 4.93 2.14
CA ARG A 81 5.93 6.17 2.54
C ARG A 81 7.06 5.91 3.54
N SER A 82 6.84 5.11 4.59
CA SER A 82 7.88 4.79 5.58
C SER A 82 9.03 4.03 4.93
N ALA A 83 8.73 3.00 4.12
CA ALA A 83 9.74 2.24 3.37
C ALA A 83 10.53 3.13 2.39
N ARG A 84 9.88 4.13 1.79
CA ARG A 84 10.57 5.13 0.95
C ARG A 84 11.51 6.00 1.80
N LEU A 85 11.04 6.51 2.93
CA LEU A 85 11.86 7.32 3.83
C LEU A 85 13.07 6.54 4.35
N PHE A 86 12.91 5.29 4.75
CA PHE A 86 14.02 4.43 5.18
C PHE A 86 15.05 4.19 4.09
N ARG A 87 14.61 4.03 2.83
CA ARG A 87 15.54 3.84 1.69
C ARG A 87 16.39 5.07 1.40
N TYR A 88 15.83 6.27 1.55
CA TYR A 88 16.53 7.52 1.23
C TYR A 88 17.23 8.16 2.42
N SER A 89 16.83 7.79 3.64
CA SER A 89 17.51 8.22 4.85
C SER A 89 18.63 7.22 5.14
N ASN A 90 19.83 7.67 5.50
CA ASN A 90 20.92 6.80 5.95
C ASN A 90 20.62 6.13 7.33
N LEU A 91 19.34 5.91 7.65
CA LEU A 91 18.83 5.35 8.89
C LEU A 91 18.65 3.83 8.82
N GLY A 92 18.99 3.18 7.70
CA GLY A 92 18.80 1.73 7.50
C GLY A 92 19.39 0.88 8.62
N GLN A 93 20.63 1.17 9.06
CA GLN A 93 21.27 0.44 10.17
C GLN A 93 20.61 0.65 11.54
N LEU A 94 19.92 1.79 11.68
CA LEU A 94 19.27 2.23 12.91
C LEU A 94 17.82 1.76 13.03
N ALA A 95 17.21 1.31 11.92
CA ALA A 95 15.81 0.87 11.89
C ALA A 95 15.50 -0.32 12.81
N ARG A 96 16.52 -1.05 13.27
CA ARG A 96 16.39 -2.14 14.25
C ARG A 96 16.20 -1.65 15.70
N PHE A 97 16.44 -0.38 15.97
CA PHE A 97 16.27 0.19 17.30
C PHE A 97 14.87 0.78 17.45
N THR A 98 14.16 0.36 18.50
CA THR A 98 12.93 0.96 19.01
C THR A 98 13.18 1.56 20.40
N PHE A 99 12.23 2.35 20.91
CA PHE A 99 12.32 2.88 22.28
C PHE A 99 12.44 1.77 23.33
N ASP A 100 11.86 0.59 23.09
CA ASP A 100 11.96 -0.56 24.00
C ASP A 100 13.35 -1.21 23.99
N THR A 101 14.11 -1.08 22.89
CA THR A 101 15.45 -1.69 22.74
C THR A 101 16.59 -0.75 23.13
N LEU A 102 16.32 0.54 23.27
CA LEU A 102 17.30 1.55 23.64
C LEU A 102 17.37 1.64 25.16
N ASN A 103 18.56 1.94 25.70
CA ASN A 103 18.70 2.24 27.12
C ASN A 103 17.93 3.54 27.43
N PRO A 104 16.87 3.51 28.26
CA PRO A 104 16.11 4.72 28.61
C PRO A 104 16.98 5.76 29.34
N ASP A 105 18.01 5.31 30.05
CA ASP A 105 18.92 6.17 30.82
C ASP A 105 20.05 6.76 29.94
N GLY A 106 20.16 6.35 28.67
CA GLY A 106 21.18 6.80 27.73
C GLY A 106 22.56 6.17 27.97
N LEU A 107 23.60 6.73 27.37
CA LEU A 107 24.98 6.46 27.78
C LEU A 107 25.39 7.59 28.73
N SER A 108 25.80 7.24 29.95
CA SER A 108 26.46 8.18 30.86
C SER A 108 27.80 8.62 30.27
N ASP A 109 28.17 9.89 30.47
CA ASP A 109 29.51 10.38 30.13
C ASP A 109 30.57 9.94 31.17
N ASP A 110 30.15 9.34 32.28
CA ASP A 110 31.03 8.87 33.35
C ASP A 110 31.46 7.41 33.13
N PRO A 111 32.77 7.13 32.97
CA PRO A 111 33.28 5.78 32.68
C PRO A 111 33.25 4.81 33.89
N ASP A 112 32.82 5.27 35.07
CA ASP A 112 32.92 4.56 36.34
C ASP A 112 31.56 4.24 37.02
N ASP A 113 30.42 4.49 36.35
CA ASP A 113 29.07 4.07 36.79
C ASP A 113 28.65 2.69 36.23
#